data_AF-A0A3Q3JRV2-F1
#
_entry.id   AF-A0A3Q3JRV2-F1
#
_cell.length_a   1.000
_cell.length_b   1.000
_cell.length_c   1.000
_cell.angle_alpha   90.00
_cell.angle_beta   90.00
_cell.angle_gamma   90.00
#
_symmetry.space_group_name_H-M   'P 1'
#
loop_
_entity.id
_entity.type
_entity.pdbx_description
1 polymer ?
#
loop_
_entity_poly.entity_id
_entity_poly.type
_entity_poly.pdbx_seq_one_letter_code
_entity_poly.pdbx_strand_id
1 'polypeptide(L)'
;MFDNFRERLHMVQKDFTVGFKTLGDKSRDTKIRRPRSEETRPHFSAGLEILSRYEENWFLLHKRTKDCAQAAETVDGDLVMLSAHWERRRTALTQLHEQLQSLPAFISELDAITANVAHLEGDFAEMESRLIYLETLCHQCEQQTFKQHHINQLQVYKKKKRREVEALEVELNCEHVQKVAELDQAMQEKLRERQKVYEEAFNQDMKQYLSTGYLQHREPIGADMCVLDQMTLAHISDQEALDDFLNSTGDDISNGSSLTSGNLN
;
A
#
# COMPACT_ATOMS: atom_id res chain seq x y z
N MET A 1 104.91 -54.99 24.72
CA MET A 1 103.73 -55.88 24.86
C MET A 1 103.59 -56.89 23.70
N PHE A 2 104.71 -57.39 23.14
CA PHE A 2 104.68 -58.44 22.10
C PHE A 2 105.40 -59.73 22.51
N ASP A 3 106.20 -59.71 23.60
CA ASP A 3 106.92 -60.89 24.10
C ASP A 3 105.96 -61.95 24.70
N ASN A 4 104.90 -61.49 25.38
CA ASN A 4 103.87 -62.34 25.97
C ASN A 4 103.07 -63.12 24.89
N PHE A 5 102.99 -62.60 23.66
CA PHE A 5 102.33 -63.28 22.54
C PHE A 5 103.25 -64.32 21.90
N ARG A 6 104.56 -64.04 21.81
CA ARG A 6 105.57 -64.98 21.30
C ARG A 6 105.75 -66.19 22.22
N GLU A 7 105.76 -65.99 23.54
CA GLU A 7 105.81 -67.10 24.50
C GLU A 7 104.56 -67.98 24.42
N ARG A 8 103.36 -67.38 24.30
CA ARG A 8 102.11 -68.14 24.13
C ARG A 8 102.08 -68.93 22.82
N LEU A 9 102.60 -68.38 21.72
CA LEU A 9 102.71 -69.10 20.45
C LEU A 9 103.69 -70.29 20.55
N HIS A 10 104.84 -70.11 21.21
CA HIS A 10 105.80 -71.20 21.44
C HIS A 10 105.26 -72.28 22.38
N MET A 11 104.43 -71.93 23.36
CA MET A 11 103.78 -72.89 24.25
C MET A 11 102.74 -73.72 23.48
N VAL A 12 101.90 -73.08 22.67
CA VAL A 12 100.93 -73.78 21.79
C VAL A 12 101.64 -74.68 20.78
N GLN A 13 102.76 -74.24 20.20
CA GLN A 13 103.55 -75.07 19.27
C GLN A 13 104.20 -76.28 19.97
N LYS A 14 104.69 -76.12 21.21
CA LYS A 14 105.20 -77.24 22.01
C LYS A 14 104.08 -78.22 22.37
N ASP A 15 102.92 -77.73 22.77
CA ASP A 15 101.77 -78.57 23.14
C ASP A 15 101.24 -79.35 21.93
N PHE A 16 101.23 -78.74 20.74
CA PHE A 16 100.89 -79.42 19.48
C PHE A 16 101.93 -80.49 19.09
N THR A 17 103.22 -80.21 19.31
CA THR A 17 104.32 -81.13 18.97
C THR A 17 104.41 -82.30 19.97
N VAL A 18 104.07 -82.08 21.25
CA VAL A 18 104.00 -83.13 22.28
C VAL A 18 102.75 -83.99 22.09
N GLY A 19 101.61 -83.39 21.71
CA GLY A 19 100.39 -84.12 21.36
C GLY A 19 100.54 -85.06 20.16
N PHE A 20 101.35 -84.71 19.16
CA PHE A 20 101.64 -85.61 18.02
C PHE A 20 102.64 -86.72 18.37
N LYS A 21 103.55 -86.50 19.32
CA LYS A 21 104.51 -87.52 19.78
C LYS A 21 103.87 -88.61 20.66
N THR A 22 102.78 -88.31 21.36
CA THR A 22 102.03 -89.30 22.18
C THR A 22 101.02 -90.12 21.40
N LEU A 23 100.69 -89.73 20.15
CA LEU A 23 99.81 -90.48 19.25
C LEU A 23 100.58 -91.41 18.29
N GLY A 24 101.88 -91.16 18.03
CA GLY A 24 102.71 -91.95 17.11
C GLY A 24 103.42 -93.17 17.71
N ASP A 25 103.40 -93.36 19.03
CA ASP A 25 104.26 -94.32 19.74
C ASP A 25 103.52 -95.54 20.34
N LYS A 26 102.41 -95.96 19.72
CA LYS A 26 101.67 -97.19 20.11
C LYS A 26 101.37 -98.14 18.94
N SER A 27 102.08 -97.99 17.82
CA SER A 27 101.87 -98.83 16.64
C SER A 27 103.18 -99.44 16.12
N ARG A 28 103.79 -100.31 16.93
CA ARG A 28 104.62 -101.43 16.46
C ARG A 28 104.49 -102.64 17.39
N ASP A 29 103.88 -103.68 16.83
CA ASP A 29 103.96 -105.10 17.17
C ASP A 29 103.69 -105.59 18.61
N THR A 30 102.47 -106.12 18.80
CA THR A 30 102.33 -107.46 19.41
C THR A 30 101.04 -108.12 18.90
N LYS A 31 101.21 -109.26 18.24
CA LYS A 31 100.17 -110.09 17.64
C LYS A 31 99.17 -110.57 18.69
N ILE A 32 97.93 -110.07 18.67
CA ILE A 32 96.78 -110.77 19.26
C ILE A 32 95.59 -110.72 18.29
N ARG A 33 95.34 -111.90 17.73
CA ARG A 33 94.15 -112.44 17.06
C ARG A 33 92.84 -111.62 17.19
N ARG A 34 92.32 -111.16 16.03
CA ARG A 34 90.91 -110.73 15.84
C ARG A 34 89.93 -111.84 16.27
N PRO A 35 88.70 -111.46 16.66
CA PRO A 35 87.55 -112.06 15.99
C PRO A 35 86.63 -111.00 15.38
N ARG A 36 86.23 -111.32 14.15
CA ARG A 36 84.99 -110.96 13.43
C ARG A 36 84.57 -109.49 13.39
N SER A 37 84.76 -108.94 12.19
CA SER A 37 83.80 -108.05 11.55
C SER A 37 82.38 -108.62 11.73
N GLU A 38 81.54 -107.88 12.43
CA GLU A 38 80.10 -108.07 12.41
C GLU A 38 79.52 -106.90 11.61
N GLU A 39 78.66 -107.24 10.67
CA GLU A 39 78.11 -106.35 9.65
C GLU A 39 77.33 -105.18 10.28
N THR A 40 77.72 -103.98 9.86
CA THR A 40 76.91 -102.78 9.70
C THR A 40 75.43 -102.87 10.10
N ARG A 41 75.06 -102.18 11.19
CA ARG A 41 73.90 -101.26 11.20
C ARG A 41 74.23 -100.06 12.08
N PRO A 42 74.41 -98.85 11.52
CA PRO A 42 74.38 -97.64 12.34
C PRO A 42 73.05 -97.60 13.08
N HIS A 43 73.05 -97.36 14.40
CA HIS A 43 71.82 -97.06 15.12
C HIS A 43 71.29 -95.69 14.65
N PHE A 44 70.52 -95.68 13.56
CA PHE A 44 69.84 -94.50 13.02
C PHE A 44 68.73 -93.96 13.94
N SER A 45 68.55 -94.51 15.15
CA SER A 45 67.50 -94.13 16.10
C SER A 45 67.62 -92.67 16.55
N ALA A 46 68.83 -92.19 16.86
CA ALA A 46 69.04 -90.79 17.26
C ALA A 46 68.70 -89.80 16.11
N GLY A 47 68.98 -90.18 14.86
CA GLY A 47 68.60 -89.37 13.69
C GLY A 47 67.09 -89.33 13.47
N LEU A 48 66.41 -90.47 13.68
CA LEU A 48 64.95 -90.57 13.60
C LEU A 48 64.26 -89.75 14.69
N GLU A 49 64.76 -89.79 15.93
CA GLU A 49 64.22 -88.99 17.06
C GLU A 49 64.38 -87.48 16.84
N ILE A 50 65.53 -87.05 16.30
CA ILE A 50 65.76 -85.65 15.94
C ILE A 50 64.79 -85.22 14.83
N LEU A 51 64.61 -86.05 13.80
CA LEU A 51 63.66 -85.77 12.71
C LEU A 51 62.22 -85.67 13.23
N SER A 52 61.78 -86.63 14.06
CA SER A 52 60.45 -86.64 14.69
C SER A 52 60.21 -85.36 15.50
N ARG A 53 61.20 -84.92 16.28
CA ARG A 53 61.10 -83.67 17.06
C ARG A 53 60.97 -82.44 16.16
N TYR A 54 61.72 -82.35 15.07
CA TYR A 54 61.59 -81.23 14.13
C TYR A 54 60.26 -81.25 13.39
N GLU A 55 59.78 -82.44 13.00
CA GLU A 55 58.47 -82.64 12.37
C GLU A 55 57.33 -82.21 13.31
N GLU A 56 57.37 -82.66 14.57
CA GLU A 56 56.40 -82.27 15.61
C GLU A 56 56.44 -80.77 15.90
N ASN A 57 57.64 -80.18 16.03
CA ASN A 57 57.79 -78.74 16.24
C ASN A 57 57.28 -77.93 15.04
N TRP A 58 57.57 -78.38 13.81
CA TRP A 58 57.09 -77.76 12.58
C TRP A 58 55.56 -77.81 12.49
N PHE A 59 54.97 -78.98 12.77
CA PHE A 59 53.52 -79.15 12.81
C PHE A 59 52.86 -78.24 13.85
N LEU A 60 53.38 -78.20 15.08
CA LEU A 60 52.86 -77.35 16.15
C LEU A 60 52.98 -75.86 15.80
N LEU A 61 54.09 -75.44 15.20
CA LEU A 61 54.28 -74.06 14.75
C LEU A 61 53.23 -73.70 13.69
N HIS A 62 53.07 -74.53 12.65
CA HIS A 62 52.07 -74.31 11.61
C HIS A 62 50.65 -74.27 12.14
N LYS A 63 50.30 -75.17 13.05
CA LYS A 63 48.99 -75.18 13.71
C LYS A 63 48.75 -73.87 14.46
N ARG A 64 49.71 -73.43 15.28
CA ARG A 64 49.62 -72.15 16.01
C ARG A 64 49.52 -70.95 15.06
N THR A 65 50.29 -70.93 13.98
CA THR A 65 50.21 -69.86 12.97
C THR A 65 48.83 -69.83 12.32
N LYS A 66 48.24 -70.99 12.00
CA LYS A 66 46.90 -71.08 11.44
C LYS A 66 45.83 -70.62 12.44
N ASP A 67 45.89 -71.09 13.68
CA ASP A 67 44.96 -70.69 14.74
C ASP A 67 45.05 -69.18 15.00
N CYS A 68 46.27 -68.63 14.98
CA CYS A 68 46.51 -67.19 15.12
C CYS A 68 45.94 -66.38 13.94
N ALA A 69 46.10 -66.87 12.69
CA ALA A 69 45.52 -66.23 11.51
C ALA A 69 43.97 -66.23 11.57
N GLN A 70 43.36 -67.34 11.99
CA GLN A 70 41.90 -67.42 12.17
C GLN A 70 41.41 -66.46 13.26
N ALA A 71 42.11 -66.39 14.39
CA ALA A 71 41.79 -65.41 15.44
C ALA A 71 41.92 -63.96 14.93
N ALA A 72 42.96 -63.67 14.14
CA ALA A 72 43.13 -62.36 13.53
C ALA A 72 41.99 -62.00 12.56
N GLU A 73 41.53 -62.95 11.73
CA GLU A 73 40.38 -62.75 10.83
C GLU A 73 39.09 -62.43 11.60
N THR A 74 38.85 -63.09 12.75
CA THR A 74 37.66 -62.78 13.56
C THR A 74 37.70 -61.35 14.14
N VAL A 75 38.86 -60.93 14.66
CA VAL A 75 39.04 -59.59 15.22
C VAL A 75 38.97 -58.52 14.13
N ASP A 76 39.50 -58.79 12.94
CA ASP A 76 39.38 -57.89 11.79
C ASP A 76 37.91 -57.69 11.37
N GLY A 77 37.11 -58.77 11.37
CA GLY A 77 35.66 -58.69 11.14
C GLY A 77 34.95 -57.77 12.15
N ASP A 78 35.27 -57.90 13.44
CA ASP A 78 34.72 -57.03 14.48
C ASP A 78 35.17 -55.57 14.32
N LEU A 79 36.44 -55.34 13.96
CA LEU A 79 36.99 -54.01 13.69
C LEU A 79 36.27 -53.33 12.52
N VAL A 80 36.05 -54.06 11.43
CA VAL A 80 35.32 -53.57 10.25
C VAL A 80 33.89 -53.20 10.63
N MET A 81 33.19 -54.07 11.36
CA MET A 81 31.82 -53.80 11.80
C MET A 81 31.73 -52.57 12.72
N LEU A 82 32.66 -52.42 13.65
CA LEU A 82 32.73 -51.25 14.53
C LEU A 82 33.02 -49.97 13.74
N SER A 83 33.95 -50.01 12.79
CA SER A 83 34.29 -48.87 11.93
C SER A 83 33.07 -48.43 11.10
N ALA A 84 32.33 -49.37 10.51
CA ALA A 84 31.13 -49.08 9.73
C ALA A 84 30.03 -48.44 10.59
N HIS A 85 29.89 -48.87 11.85
CA HIS A 85 28.95 -48.27 12.78
C HIS A 85 29.37 -46.86 13.22
N TRP A 86 30.67 -46.64 13.45
CA TRP A 86 31.21 -45.32 13.77
C TRP A 86 31.01 -44.34 12.61
N GLU A 87 31.30 -44.77 11.38
CA GLU A 87 31.11 -43.94 10.19
C GLU A 87 29.64 -43.55 10.00
N ARG A 88 28.69 -44.48 10.20
CA ARG A 88 27.25 -44.17 10.16
C ARG A 88 26.85 -43.11 11.19
N ARG A 89 27.38 -43.19 12.40
CA ARG A 89 27.11 -42.18 13.45
C ARG A 89 27.73 -40.83 13.10
N ARG A 90 28.97 -40.84 12.59
CA ARG A 90 29.68 -39.64 12.15
C ARG A 90 28.89 -38.93 11.05
N THR A 91 28.44 -39.65 10.01
CA THR A 91 27.64 -39.06 8.93
C THR A 91 26.33 -38.47 9.42
N ALA A 92 25.62 -39.14 10.33
CA ALA A 92 24.38 -38.62 10.91
C ALA A 92 24.61 -37.33 11.72
N LEU A 93 25.71 -37.27 12.50
CA LEU A 93 26.09 -36.07 13.25
C LEU A 93 26.49 -34.92 12.33
N THR A 94 27.22 -35.19 11.24
CA THR A 94 27.58 -34.17 10.26
C THR A 94 26.34 -33.60 9.58
N GLN A 95 25.39 -34.43 9.18
CA GLN A 95 24.11 -33.96 8.61
C GLN A 95 23.35 -33.09 9.60
N LEU A 96 23.22 -33.51 10.86
CA LEU A 96 22.57 -32.69 11.89
C LEU A 96 23.26 -31.34 12.07
N HIS A 97 24.60 -31.33 12.08
CA HIS A 97 25.38 -30.11 12.19
C HIS A 97 25.14 -29.17 11.01
N GLU A 98 25.13 -29.67 9.78
CA GLU A 98 24.81 -28.89 8.57
C GLU A 98 23.41 -28.28 8.65
N GLN A 99 22.40 -29.05 9.07
CA GLN A 99 21.04 -28.51 9.26
C GLN A 99 21.00 -27.40 10.31
N LEU A 100 21.72 -27.57 11.43
CA LEU A 100 21.77 -26.58 12.49
C LEU A 100 22.53 -25.31 12.05
N GLN A 101 23.54 -25.46 11.19
CA GLN A 101 24.26 -24.33 10.59
C GLN A 101 23.41 -23.54 9.59
N SER A 102 22.44 -24.17 8.91
CA SER A 102 21.50 -23.46 8.01
C SER A 102 20.40 -22.68 8.73
N LEU A 103 20.14 -22.98 10.00
CA LEU A 103 19.03 -22.41 10.77
C LEU A 103 19.09 -20.87 10.91
N PRO A 104 20.25 -20.22 11.13
CA PRO A 104 20.34 -18.76 11.15
C PRO A 104 19.99 -18.08 9.81
N ALA A 105 20.35 -18.71 8.68
CA ALA A 105 19.98 -18.20 7.37
C ALA A 105 18.45 -18.26 7.18
N PHE A 106 17.84 -19.39 7.55
CA PHE A 106 16.38 -19.55 7.53
C PHE A 106 15.67 -18.55 8.45
N ILE A 107 16.20 -18.29 9.65
CA ILE A 107 15.67 -17.23 10.54
C ILE A 107 15.76 -15.87 9.85
N SER A 108 16.88 -15.55 9.21
CA SER A 108 17.06 -14.27 8.51
C SER A 108 16.06 -14.10 7.36
N GLU A 109 15.75 -15.18 6.63
CA GLU A 109 14.71 -15.19 5.60
C GLU A 109 13.31 -14.97 6.19
N LEU A 110 13.00 -15.61 7.32
CA LEU A 110 11.74 -15.38 8.03
C LEU A 110 11.62 -13.95 8.55
N ASP A 111 12.70 -13.37 9.09
CA ASP A 111 12.73 -11.98 9.53
C ASP A 111 12.51 -11.02 8.36
N ALA A 112 13.11 -11.31 7.20
CA ALA A 112 12.91 -10.53 5.98
C ALA A 112 11.45 -10.60 5.49
N ILE A 113 10.84 -11.78 5.48
CA ILE A 113 9.42 -11.95 5.14
C ILE A 113 8.54 -11.17 6.14
N THR A 114 8.84 -11.28 7.43
CA THR A 114 8.10 -10.56 8.49
C THR A 114 8.19 -9.05 8.30
N ALA A 115 9.36 -8.52 7.96
CA ALA A 115 9.56 -7.10 7.66
C ALA A 115 8.78 -6.67 6.40
N ASN A 116 8.77 -7.49 5.35
CA ASN A 116 8.00 -7.20 4.14
C ASN A 116 6.48 -7.18 4.40
N VAL A 117 5.99 -8.09 5.24
CA VAL A 117 4.58 -8.09 5.67
C VAL A 117 4.25 -6.81 6.42
N ALA A 118 5.08 -6.40 7.39
CA ALA A 118 4.87 -5.16 8.14
C ALA A 118 4.90 -3.90 7.23
N HIS A 119 5.78 -3.87 6.22
CA HIS A 119 5.80 -2.80 5.23
C HIS A 119 4.49 -2.76 4.42
N LEU A 120 4.03 -3.91 3.95
CA LEU A 120 2.80 -4.02 3.16
C LEU A 120 1.57 -3.62 3.98
N GLU A 121 1.51 -3.97 5.25
CA GLU A 121 0.47 -3.50 6.19
C GLU A 121 0.48 -1.97 6.30
N GLY A 122 1.66 -1.35 6.35
CA GLY A 122 1.80 0.11 6.31
C GLY A 122 1.28 0.74 5.01
N ASP A 123 1.64 0.16 3.86
CA ASP A 123 1.17 0.62 2.55
C ASP A 123 -0.36 0.53 2.43
N PHE A 124 -0.96 -0.54 2.97
CA PHE A 124 -2.41 -0.70 2.99
C PHE A 124 -3.09 0.33 3.89
N ALA A 125 -2.55 0.61 5.08
CA ALA A 125 -3.08 1.65 5.95
C ALA A 125 -3.02 3.04 5.29
N GLU A 126 -1.93 3.34 4.56
CA GLU A 126 -1.84 4.57 3.78
C GLU A 126 -2.87 4.60 2.65
N MET A 127 -3.03 3.51 1.90
CA MET A 127 -4.03 3.41 0.84
C MET A 127 -5.45 3.61 1.36
N GLU A 128 -5.80 3.01 2.51
CA GLU A 128 -7.08 3.21 3.18
C GLU A 128 -7.29 4.69 3.54
N SER A 129 -6.28 5.35 4.11
CA SER A 129 -6.36 6.79 4.42
C SER A 129 -6.62 7.65 3.18
N ARG A 130 -5.97 7.31 2.05
CA ARG A 130 -6.15 8.01 0.76
C ARG A 130 -7.53 7.76 0.16
N LEU A 131 -8.08 6.55 0.31
CA LEU A 131 -9.44 6.23 -0.12
C LEU A 131 -10.50 7.00 0.67
N ILE A 132 -10.35 7.09 1.99
CA ILE A 132 -11.23 7.91 2.85
C ILE A 132 -11.16 9.39 2.44
N TYR A 133 -9.96 9.90 2.14
CA TYR A 133 -9.79 11.26 1.64
C TYR A 133 -10.47 11.47 0.28
N LEU A 134 -10.32 10.51 -0.64
CA LEU A 134 -10.98 10.56 -1.95
C LEU A 134 -12.51 10.56 -1.80
N GLU A 135 -13.05 9.74 -0.91
CA GLU A 135 -14.48 9.73 -0.60
C GLU A 135 -14.94 11.11 -0.10
N THR A 136 -14.17 11.74 0.78
CA THR A 136 -14.46 13.11 1.27
C THR A 136 -14.48 14.12 0.12
N LEU A 137 -13.51 14.05 -0.80
CA LEU A 137 -13.45 14.91 -1.98
C LEU A 137 -14.65 14.69 -2.92
N CYS A 138 -15.07 13.44 -3.13
CA CYS A 138 -16.25 13.13 -3.93
C CYS A 138 -17.51 13.76 -3.34
N HIS A 139 -17.75 13.58 -2.04
CA HIS A 139 -18.87 14.20 -1.33
C HIS A 139 -18.84 15.74 -1.46
N GLN A 140 -17.65 16.35 -1.37
CA GLN A 140 -17.49 17.79 -1.53
C GLN A 140 -17.85 18.25 -2.96
N CYS A 141 -17.39 17.50 -3.97
CA CYS A 141 -17.71 17.79 -5.37
C CYS A 141 -19.22 17.71 -5.61
N GLU A 142 -19.89 16.65 -5.14
CA GLU A 142 -21.34 16.50 -5.25
C GLU A 142 -22.07 17.66 -4.58
N GLN A 143 -21.68 18.03 -3.36
CA GLN A 143 -22.29 19.17 -2.67
C GLN A 143 -22.11 20.48 -3.44
N GLN A 144 -20.93 20.70 -4.05
CA GLN A 144 -20.67 21.87 -4.87
C GLN A 144 -21.54 21.89 -6.12
N THR A 145 -21.70 20.75 -6.80
CA THR A 145 -22.58 20.65 -7.97
C THR A 145 -24.05 20.96 -7.64
N PHE A 146 -24.54 20.47 -6.51
CA PHE A 146 -25.90 20.74 -6.03
C PHE A 146 -26.11 22.23 -5.69
N LYS A 147 -25.15 22.84 -4.97
CA LYS A 147 -25.16 24.29 -4.69
C LYS A 147 -25.19 25.09 -5.99
N GLN A 148 -24.34 24.75 -6.95
CA GLN A 148 -24.29 25.42 -8.25
C GLN A 148 -25.60 25.27 -9.01
N HIS A 149 -26.21 24.08 -8.98
CA HIS A 149 -27.50 23.83 -9.61
C HIS A 149 -28.59 24.75 -9.04
N HIS A 150 -28.68 24.86 -7.71
CA HIS A 150 -29.64 25.76 -7.06
C HIS A 150 -29.39 27.24 -7.36
N ILE A 151 -28.13 27.68 -7.38
CA ILE A 151 -27.78 29.06 -7.78
C ILE A 151 -28.28 29.33 -9.20
N ASN A 152 -28.04 28.41 -10.13
CA ASN A 152 -28.47 28.54 -11.51
C ASN A 152 -30.01 28.58 -11.62
N GLN A 153 -30.72 27.69 -10.92
CA GLN A 153 -32.19 27.69 -10.87
C GLN A 153 -32.73 29.03 -10.33
N LEU A 154 -32.14 29.54 -9.25
CA LEU A 154 -32.55 30.80 -8.64
C LEU A 154 -32.27 31.99 -9.59
N GLN A 155 -31.16 31.98 -10.31
CA GLN A 155 -30.86 33.01 -11.32
C GLN A 155 -31.88 33.01 -12.46
N VAL A 156 -32.25 31.82 -12.96
CA VAL A 156 -33.27 31.67 -14.01
C VAL A 156 -34.63 32.18 -13.49
N TYR A 157 -35.02 31.80 -12.28
CA TYR A 157 -36.26 32.27 -11.66
C TYR A 157 -36.27 33.80 -11.47
N LYS A 158 -35.20 34.38 -10.91
CA LYS A 158 -35.05 35.84 -10.76
C LYS A 158 -35.14 36.56 -12.10
N LYS A 159 -34.53 36.02 -13.16
CA LYS A 159 -34.61 36.60 -14.51
C LYS A 159 -36.03 36.53 -15.08
N LYS A 160 -36.75 35.42 -14.86
CA LYS A 160 -38.16 35.29 -15.25
C LYS A 160 -39.02 36.31 -14.54
N LYS A 161 -38.87 36.47 -13.22
CA LYS A 161 -39.62 37.45 -12.43
C LYS A 161 -39.37 38.89 -12.86
N ARG A 162 -38.13 39.26 -13.18
CA ARG A 162 -37.84 40.59 -13.74
C ARG A 162 -38.60 40.85 -15.05
N ARG A 163 -38.59 39.89 -15.97
CA ARG A 163 -39.34 40.01 -17.25
C ARG A 163 -40.85 40.09 -17.05
N GLU A 164 -41.41 39.35 -16.09
CA GLU A 164 -42.85 39.43 -15.77
C GLU A 164 -43.21 40.83 -15.25
N VAL A 165 -42.39 41.41 -14.37
CA VAL A 165 -42.60 42.78 -13.87
C VAL A 165 -42.44 43.81 -15.00
N GLU A 166 -41.39 43.72 -15.81
CA GLU A 166 -41.18 44.60 -16.98
C GLU A 166 -42.37 44.52 -17.96
N ALA A 167 -42.92 43.32 -18.19
CA ALA A 167 -44.07 43.14 -19.07
C ALA A 167 -45.35 43.78 -18.50
N LEU A 168 -45.62 43.60 -17.20
CA LEU A 168 -46.76 44.21 -16.52
C LEU A 168 -46.64 45.74 -16.50
N GLU A 169 -45.44 46.28 -16.30
CA GLU A 169 -45.19 47.72 -16.34
C GLU A 169 -45.48 48.29 -17.74
N VAL A 170 -45.05 47.61 -18.79
CA VAL A 170 -45.35 48.01 -20.18
C VAL A 170 -46.85 47.92 -20.47
N GLU A 171 -47.52 46.84 -20.07
CA GLU A 171 -48.96 46.67 -20.25
C GLU A 171 -49.76 47.77 -19.52
N LEU A 172 -49.41 48.05 -18.26
CA LEU A 172 -50.05 49.09 -17.46
C LEU A 172 -49.83 50.49 -18.05
N ASN A 173 -48.62 50.77 -18.56
CA ASN A 173 -48.33 52.03 -19.23
C ASN A 173 -49.13 52.17 -20.55
N CYS A 174 -49.26 51.10 -21.33
CA CYS A 174 -50.08 51.10 -22.54
C CYS A 174 -51.56 51.34 -22.21
N GLU A 175 -52.11 50.66 -21.20
CA GLU A 175 -53.48 50.90 -20.73
C GLU A 175 -53.68 52.33 -20.25
N HIS A 176 -52.70 52.89 -19.51
CA HIS A 176 -52.78 54.25 -19.01
C HIS A 176 -52.83 55.26 -20.16
N VAL A 177 -51.92 55.14 -21.13
CA VAL A 177 -51.89 56.01 -22.32
C VAL A 177 -53.20 55.89 -23.12
N GLN A 178 -53.73 54.67 -23.28
CA GLN A 178 -55.01 54.45 -23.95
C GLN A 178 -56.16 55.14 -23.20
N LYS A 179 -56.28 54.94 -21.88
CA LYS A 179 -57.34 55.56 -21.06
C LYS A 179 -57.27 57.09 -21.09
N VAL A 180 -56.07 57.66 -21.06
CA VAL A 180 -55.87 59.12 -21.19
C VAL A 180 -56.36 59.61 -22.57
N ALA A 181 -55.99 58.92 -23.65
CA ALA A 181 -56.45 59.27 -25.00
C ALA A 181 -57.97 59.18 -25.15
N GLU A 182 -58.61 58.15 -24.57
CA GLU A 182 -60.07 57.99 -24.56
C GLU A 182 -60.76 59.12 -23.79
N LEU A 183 -60.23 59.50 -22.62
CA LEU A 183 -60.75 60.62 -21.83
C LEU A 183 -60.60 61.97 -22.56
N ASP A 184 -59.45 62.21 -23.19
CA ASP A 184 -59.20 63.41 -23.99
C ASP A 184 -60.17 63.49 -25.18
N GLN A 185 -60.40 62.36 -25.88
CA GLN A 185 -61.34 62.29 -26.99
C GLN A 185 -62.79 62.56 -26.52
N ALA A 186 -63.21 61.97 -25.40
CA ALA A 186 -64.53 62.20 -24.82
C ALA A 186 -64.71 63.67 -24.39
N MET A 187 -63.67 64.30 -23.83
CA MET A 187 -63.67 65.73 -23.48
C MET A 187 -63.78 66.61 -24.74
N GLN A 188 -63.01 66.31 -25.80
CA GLN A 188 -63.08 67.03 -27.07
C GLN A 188 -64.45 66.90 -27.73
N GLU A 189 -65.08 65.73 -27.67
CA GLU A 189 -66.43 65.50 -28.17
C GLU A 189 -67.46 66.36 -27.43
N LYS A 190 -67.43 66.37 -26.09
CA LYS A 190 -68.30 67.24 -25.30
C LYS A 190 -68.14 68.72 -25.65
N LEU A 191 -66.90 69.18 -25.85
CA LEU A 191 -66.62 70.56 -26.26
C LEU A 191 -67.17 70.86 -27.65
N ARG A 192 -67.02 69.93 -28.59
CA ARG A 192 -67.53 70.03 -29.97
C ARG A 192 -69.05 70.06 -30.01
N GLU A 193 -69.72 69.19 -29.26
CA GLU A 193 -71.18 69.18 -29.12
C GLU A 193 -71.68 70.50 -28.53
N ARG A 194 -71.03 70.99 -27.47
CA ARG A 194 -71.36 72.28 -26.87
C ARG A 194 -71.17 73.44 -27.85
N GLN A 195 -70.08 73.43 -28.63
CA GLN A 195 -69.86 74.41 -29.69
C GLN A 195 -70.98 74.36 -30.74
N LYS A 196 -71.38 73.16 -31.17
CA LYS A 196 -72.48 72.96 -32.12
C LYS A 196 -73.81 73.50 -31.60
N VAL A 197 -74.13 73.25 -30.33
CA VAL A 197 -75.33 73.79 -29.69
C VAL A 197 -75.31 75.33 -29.69
N TYR A 198 -74.16 75.94 -29.37
CA TYR A 198 -74.03 77.40 -29.44
C TYR A 198 -74.16 77.94 -30.87
N GLU A 199 -73.58 77.25 -31.85
CA GLU A 199 -73.69 77.63 -33.26
C GLU A 199 -75.12 77.49 -33.79
N GLU A 200 -75.83 76.43 -33.41
CA GLU A 200 -77.24 76.25 -33.73
C GLU A 200 -78.12 77.33 -33.10
N ALA A 201 -77.88 77.68 -31.83
CA ALA A 201 -78.57 78.78 -31.15
C ALA A 201 -78.30 80.13 -31.85
N PHE A 202 -77.05 80.42 -32.19
CA PHE A 202 -76.69 81.64 -32.93
C PHE A 202 -77.36 81.71 -34.30
N ASN A 203 -77.37 80.59 -35.05
CA ASN A 203 -78.03 80.53 -36.35
C ASN A 203 -79.56 80.71 -36.23
N GLN A 204 -80.18 80.21 -35.17
CA GLN A 204 -81.59 80.45 -34.88
C GLN A 204 -81.85 81.94 -34.60
N ASP A 205 -81.04 82.57 -33.75
CA ASP A 205 -81.13 84.00 -33.44
C ASP A 205 -80.95 84.86 -34.70
N MET A 206 -80.00 84.51 -35.55
CA MET A 206 -79.77 85.21 -36.82
C MET A 206 -80.96 85.05 -37.79
N LYS A 207 -81.56 83.85 -37.88
CA LYS A 207 -82.80 83.64 -38.67
C LYS A 207 -83.97 84.44 -38.11
N GLN A 208 -84.11 84.48 -36.79
CA GLN A 208 -85.14 85.30 -36.15
C GLN A 208 -84.94 86.78 -36.49
N TYR A 209 -83.73 87.32 -36.31
CA TYR A 209 -83.40 88.71 -36.65
C TYR A 209 -83.74 89.05 -38.11
N LEU A 210 -83.37 88.20 -39.06
CA LEU A 210 -83.68 88.39 -40.48
C LEU A 210 -85.20 88.36 -40.77
N SER A 211 -85.98 87.61 -39.98
CA SER A 211 -87.42 87.50 -40.15
C SER A 211 -88.24 88.62 -39.49
N THR A 212 -87.83 89.10 -38.30
CA THR A 212 -88.59 90.09 -37.50
C THR A 212 -87.95 91.47 -37.40
N GLY A 213 -86.69 91.64 -37.80
CA GLY A 213 -85.97 92.93 -37.78
C GLY A 213 -85.37 93.32 -36.41
N TYR A 214 -85.61 92.53 -35.35
CA TYR A 214 -85.10 92.76 -33.98
C TYR A 214 -84.68 91.42 -33.35
N LEU A 215 -83.57 91.40 -32.61
CA LEU A 215 -83.15 90.26 -31.79
C LEU A 215 -83.92 90.27 -30.47
N GLN A 216 -84.47 89.13 -30.04
CA GLN A 216 -84.92 88.99 -28.66
C GLN A 216 -83.70 88.85 -27.76
N HIS A 217 -83.41 89.89 -26.96
CA HIS A 217 -82.46 89.77 -25.88
C HIS A 217 -83.05 88.84 -24.84
N ARG A 218 -82.40 87.70 -24.57
CA ARG A 218 -82.82 86.80 -23.50
C ARG A 218 -82.80 87.56 -22.19
N GLU A 219 -83.97 87.80 -21.61
CA GLU A 219 -84.05 88.34 -20.24
C GLU A 219 -83.39 87.33 -19.27
N PRO A 220 -82.55 87.82 -18.33
CA PRO A 220 -81.89 86.96 -17.37
C PRO A 220 -82.94 86.38 -16.42
N ILE A 221 -83.12 85.06 -16.45
CA ILE A 221 -83.90 84.37 -15.42
C ILE A 221 -83.07 84.37 -14.13
N GLY A 222 -83.42 85.29 -13.23
CA GLY A 222 -83.27 85.17 -11.77
C GLY A 222 -81.85 85.28 -11.19
N ALA A 223 -81.54 86.47 -10.66
CA ALA A 223 -80.71 86.75 -9.47
C ALA A 223 -79.38 85.97 -9.28
N ASP A 224 -78.24 86.60 -9.60
CA ASP A 224 -77.43 87.37 -8.63
C ASP A 224 -76.25 88.02 -9.38
N MET A 225 -76.28 89.34 -9.53
CA MET A 225 -75.09 90.11 -9.92
C MET A 225 -74.41 90.53 -8.62
N CYS A 226 -73.38 89.80 -8.20
CA CYS A 226 -72.33 90.35 -7.34
C CYS A 226 -71.03 89.51 -7.38
N VAL A 227 -70.00 90.16 -7.94
CA VAL A 227 -68.54 89.96 -7.72
C VAL A 227 -67.87 88.73 -8.37
N LEU A 228 -67.20 89.02 -9.49
CA LEU A 228 -66.27 88.19 -10.25
C LEU A 228 -64.88 88.03 -9.58
N ASP A 229 -64.72 88.42 -8.31
CA ASP A 229 -63.41 88.55 -7.62
C ASP A 229 -63.10 87.42 -6.62
N GLN A 230 -63.73 86.25 -6.79
CA GLN A 230 -63.49 85.09 -5.93
C GLN A 230 -63.65 83.78 -6.71
N MET A 231 -62.86 83.63 -7.77
CA MET A 231 -62.60 82.32 -8.35
C MET A 231 -61.21 81.85 -7.95
N THR A 232 -61.06 81.50 -6.68
CA THR A 232 -59.91 80.72 -6.21
C THR A 232 -60.15 79.28 -6.65
N LEU A 233 -59.73 78.93 -7.86
CA LEU A 233 -59.59 77.54 -8.32
C LEU A 233 -58.40 76.91 -7.60
N ALA A 234 -58.55 76.69 -6.30
CA ALA A 234 -57.73 75.76 -5.56
C ALA A 234 -58.69 74.72 -5.00
N HIS A 235 -58.71 73.54 -5.61
CA HIS A 235 -59.36 72.35 -5.06
C HIS A 235 -58.54 71.93 -3.83
N ILE A 236 -58.66 72.67 -2.72
CA ILE A 236 -57.87 72.42 -1.48
C ILE A 236 -58.12 70.99 -0.99
N SER A 237 -59.31 70.46 -1.27
CA SER A 237 -59.68 69.07 -0.98
C SER A 237 -58.88 68.03 -1.78
N ASP A 238 -58.40 68.35 -2.99
CA ASP A 238 -57.60 67.40 -3.79
C ASP A 238 -56.13 67.43 -3.36
N GLN A 239 -55.63 68.58 -2.88
CA GLN A 239 -54.25 68.71 -2.40
C GLN A 239 -54.03 67.94 -1.10
N GLU A 240 -54.99 67.96 -0.18
CA GLU A 240 -54.92 67.20 1.08
C GLU A 240 -54.98 65.69 0.82
N ALA A 241 -55.81 65.25 -0.13
CA ALA A 241 -55.86 63.85 -0.55
C ALA A 241 -54.56 63.37 -1.25
N LEU A 242 -53.89 64.25 -1.99
CA LEU A 242 -52.59 63.99 -2.63
C LEU A 242 -51.46 63.89 -1.59
N ASP A 243 -51.46 64.74 -0.57
CA ASP A 243 -50.46 64.71 0.50
C ASP A 243 -50.59 63.46 1.37
N ASP A 244 -51.81 63.02 1.70
CA ASP A 244 -52.04 61.74 2.41
C ASP A 244 -51.54 60.53 1.59
N PHE A 245 -51.78 60.55 0.27
CA PHE A 245 -51.30 59.49 -0.62
C PHE A 245 -49.77 59.42 -0.67
N LEU A 246 -49.08 60.56 -0.85
CA LEU A 246 -47.62 60.61 -0.93
C LEU A 246 -46.94 60.25 0.40
N ASN A 247 -47.54 60.61 1.54
CA ASN A 247 -46.99 60.32 2.86
C ASN A 247 -47.25 58.87 3.32
N SER A 248 -48.26 58.18 2.77
CA SER A 248 -48.60 56.79 3.15
C SER A 248 -47.59 55.73 2.67
N THR A 249 -46.68 56.07 1.75
CA THR A 249 -45.67 55.14 1.20
C THR A 249 -44.35 55.15 2.00
N GLY A 250 -44.22 55.97 3.05
CA GLY A 250 -42.96 56.22 3.74
C GLY A 250 -42.59 55.28 4.90
N ASP A 251 -43.55 54.63 5.57
CA ASP A 251 -43.30 54.12 6.93
C ASP A 251 -43.23 52.59 7.12
N ASP A 252 -43.26 51.79 6.05
CA ASP A 252 -43.02 50.33 6.12
C ASP A 252 -41.61 49.91 5.63
N ILE A 253 -40.59 50.74 5.89
CA ILE A 253 -39.17 50.33 5.79
C ILE A 253 -38.46 50.59 7.12
N SER A 254 -39.00 50.06 8.21
CA SER A 254 -38.22 49.86 9.43
C SER A 254 -38.82 48.75 10.28
N ASN A 255 -38.42 47.51 9.99
CA ASN A 255 -37.90 46.56 10.98
C ASN A 255 -37.91 45.11 10.45
N GLY A 256 -36.73 44.53 10.28
CA GLY A 256 -36.59 43.07 10.29
C GLY A 256 -35.56 42.48 9.35
N SER A 257 -34.27 42.65 9.63
CA SER A 257 -33.31 41.53 9.72
C SER A 257 -31.88 42.03 9.95
N SER A 258 -31.43 41.87 11.18
CA SER A 258 -30.04 41.97 11.60
C SER A 258 -29.24 40.84 10.93
N LEU A 259 -28.42 41.20 9.94
CA LEU A 259 -27.39 40.33 9.37
C LEU A 259 -26.06 40.64 10.08
N THR A 260 -25.75 39.88 11.12
CA THR A 260 -24.38 39.76 11.61
C THR A 260 -23.68 38.68 10.77
N SER A 261 -22.72 39.11 9.97
CA SER A 261 -21.76 38.26 9.26
C SER A 261 -20.36 38.83 9.51
N GLY A 262 -19.49 37.98 10.06
CA GLY A 262 -18.12 37.81 9.58
C GLY A 262 -17.06 38.86 9.93
N ASN A 263 -16.13 38.43 10.79
CA ASN A 263 -14.67 38.51 10.64
C ASN A 263 -14.01 39.83 10.20
N LEU A 264 -13.18 40.38 11.10
CA LEU A 264 -11.85 40.87 10.75
C LEU A 264 -10.87 40.64 11.92
N ASN A 265 -9.70 40.07 11.56
CA ASN A 265 -8.50 39.72 12.33
C ASN A 265 -8.47 38.36 13.04
#